data_AF-A0A819EKC6-F1
#
_entry.id   AF-A0A819EKC6-F1
#
_cell.length_a   1.000
_cell.length_b   1.000
_cell.length_c   1.000
_cell.angle_alpha   90.00
_cell.angle_beta   90.00
_cell.angle_gamma   90.00
#
_symmetry.space_group_name_H-M   'P 1'
#
loop_
_entity.id
_entity.type
_entity.pdbx_description
1 polymer ?
#
loop_
_entity_poly.entity_id
_entity_poly.type
_entity_poly.pdbx_seq_one_letter_code
_entity_poly.pdbx_strand_id
1 'polypeptide(L)'
;MASSIGYTNNQESKKTSLLSKPPTYRNPALELRIDIVKNRSTVSFNNKRLADDDMEILAYYLLQNNETLTKLVLFSNQIGDRGLQYLGEILQHNTTLTTLELQSNQIGDKGLQYLAEALQKNTTLTTLELHSNRIGDKGAQYLGKAIKNNTTLTTLYLSANQIGAKSERYLGAALKKNTTLVTLVFIYNQIKAQDPQYPSEGLRKNTTLTTLNVDNNQM
;
A
#
# COMPACT_ATOMS: atom_id res chain seq x y z
N MET A 1 28.04 -29.23 36.46
CA MET A 1 26.72 -28.59 36.35
C MET A 1 26.93 -27.19 35.77
N ALA A 2 26.71 -27.02 34.48
CA ALA A 2 26.66 -25.71 33.85
C ALA A 2 25.41 -25.67 32.98
N SER A 3 24.34 -25.11 33.54
CA SER A 3 23.09 -24.81 32.85
C SER A 3 23.28 -23.55 32.01
N SER A 4 23.46 -23.70 30.71
CA SER A 4 23.32 -22.58 29.77
C SER A 4 21.83 -22.38 29.48
N ILE A 5 21.26 -21.31 30.03
CA ILE A 5 19.93 -20.83 29.68
C ILE A 5 20.08 -20.15 28.31
N GLY A 6 19.74 -20.89 27.26
CA GLY A 6 19.60 -20.33 25.92
C GLY A 6 18.41 -19.39 25.88
N TYR A 7 18.67 -18.09 25.82
CA TYR A 7 17.70 -17.10 25.40
C TYR A 7 17.40 -17.35 23.92
N THR A 8 16.36 -18.13 23.62
CA THR A 8 15.79 -18.15 22.27
C THR A 8 15.14 -16.79 22.02
N ASN A 9 15.72 -16.06 21.08
CA ASN A 9 15.23 -14.77 20.59
C ASN A 9 13.76 -14.90 20.18
N ASN A 10 12.89 -14.17 20.89
CA ASN A 10 11.43 -14.16 20.74
C ASN A 10 10.96 -13.46 19.44
N GLN A 11 11.83 -13.38 18.42
CA GLN A 11 11.60 -12.80 17.09
C GLN A 11 11.26 -13.88 16.04
N GLU A 12 11.60 -15.16 16.29
CA GLU A 12 11.27 -16.26 15.36
C GLU A 12 9.79 -16.67 15.38
N SER A 13 9.06 -16.36 16.45
CA SER A 13 7.67 -16.83 16.65
C SER A 13 6.58 -15.95 16.01
N LYS A 14 6.94 -14.87 15.30
CA LYS A 14 5.98 -13.94 14.68
C LYS A 14 5.95 -13.94 13.14
N LYS A 15 6.52 -14.97 12.50
CA LYS A 15 6.37 -15.15 11.05
C LYS A 15 5.05 -15.87 10.78
N THR A 16 4.06 -15.08 10.38
CA THR A 16 2.67 -15.41 10.00
C THR A 16 2.45 -16.83 9.47
N SER A 17 1.44 -17.52 10.00
CA SER A 17 1.03 -18.89 9.60
C SER A 17 0.67 -19.03 8.10
N LEU A 18 0.36 -17.91 7.43
CA LEU A 18 0.07 -17.84 6.00
C LEU A 18 1.29 -18.18 5.11
N LEU A 19 2.52 -18.18 5.64
CA LEU A 19 3.76 -18.25 4.87
C LEU A 19 4.70 -19.35 5.38
N SER A 20 4.14 -20.49 5.80
CA SER A 20 4.89 -21.57 6.46
C SER A 20 5.69 -22.47 5.51
N LYS A 21 5.40 -22.46 4.20
CA LYS A 21 6.13 -23.22 3.17
C LYS A 21 6.27 -22.39 1.89
N PRO A 22 7.37 -22.51 1.14
CA PRO A 22 7.53 -21.83 -0.14
C PRO A 22 6.44 -22.34 -1.12
N PRO A 23 5.61 -21.46 -1.70
CA PRO A 23 4.60 -21.86 -2.67
C PRO A 23 5.25 -22.37 -3.97
N THR A 24 4.50 -23.15 -4.75
CA THR A 24 4.99 -23.65 -6.04
C THR A 24 5.02 -22.53 -7.09
N TYR A 25 6.19 -22.39 -7.74
CA TYR A 25 6.43 -21.36 -8.75
C TYR A 25 5.55 -21.55 -9.99
N ARG A 26 4.88 -20.48 -10.41
CA ARG A 26 4.16 -20.44 -11.69
C ARG A 26 4.70 -19.38 -12.64
N ASN A 27 5.35 -18.34 -12.12
CA ASN A 27 5.93 -17.26 -12.93
C ASN A 27 7.47 -17.34 -12.93
N PRO A 28 8.13 -17.50 -14.10
CA PRO A 28 9.58 -17.52 -14.21
C PRO A 28 10.25 -16.22 -13.76
N ALA A 29 9.54 -15.08 -13.82
CA ALA A 29 10.05 -13.82 -13.28
C ALA A 29 10.23 -13.86 -11.75
N LEU A 30 9.52 -14.78 -11.09
CA LEU A 30 9.66 -15.12 -9.68
C LEU A 30 10.27 -16.50 -9.48
N GLU A 31 11.11 -16.99 -10.40
CA GLU A 31 12.03 -18.11 -10.10
C GLU A 31 13.05 -17.60 -9.06
N LEU A 32 12.56 -17.45 -7.82
CA LEU A 32 13.14 -16.63 -6.78
C LEU A 32 14.33 -17.37 -6.20
N ARG A 33 15.51 -17.02 -6.71
CA ARG A 33 16.71 -17.16 -5.93
C ARG A 33 16.65 -16.12 -4.79
N ILE A 34 16.93 -16.57 -3.57
CA ILE A 34 16.92 -15.76 -2.33
C ILE A 34 17.78 -14.48 -2.49
N ASP A 35 18.83 -14.53 -3.31
CA ASP A 35 19.77 -13.45 -3.60
C ASP A 35 19.15 -12.20 -4.24
N ILE A 36 18.01 -12.33 -4.93
CA ILE A 36 17.33 -11.18 -5.56
C ILE A 36 16.71 -10.26 -4.51
N VAL A 37 16.24 -10.81 -3.39
CA VAL A 37 15.60 -10.02 -2.35
C VAL A 37 16.46 -9.84 -1.10
N LYS A 38 17.35 -10.79 -0.81
CA LYS A 38 18.09 -10.80 0.45
C LYS A 38 18.97 -9.56 0.58
N ASN A 39 18.83 -8.85 1.69
CA ASN A 39 19.61 -7.65 2.03
C ASN A 39 19.58 -6.56 0.95
N ARG A 40 18.52 -6.49 0.13
CA ARG A 40 18.33 -5.43 -0.84
C ARG A 40 17.46 -4.33 -0.24
N SER A 41 17.94 -3.09 -0.33
CA SER A 41 17.14 -1.91 0.03
C SER A 41 16.05 -1.62 -1.00
N THR A 42 16.30 -1.91 -2.28
CA THR A 42 15.32 -1.79 -3.35
C THR A 42 15.09 -3.14 -4.02
N VAL A 43 13.83 -3.55 -4.12
CA VAL A 43 13.40 -4.75 -4.84
C VAL A 43 12.41 -4.33 -5.92
N SER A 44 12.65 -4.73 -7.17
CA SER A 44 11.85 -4.31 -8.33
C SER A 44 11.38 -5.48 -9.17
N PHE A 45 10.06 -5.59 -9.31
CA PHE A 45 9.38 -6.55 -10.17
C PHE A 45 8.30 -5.89 -11.03
N ASN A 46 8.52 -4.64 -11.44
CA ASN A 46 7.64 -3.98 -12.40
C ASN A 46 7.64 -4.67 -13.77
N ASN A 47 6.49 -4.67 -14.44
CA ASN A 47 6.32 -5.26 -15.77
C ASN A 47 6.68 -6.76 -15.85
N LYS A 48 6.41 -7.53 -14.79
CA LYS A 48 6.72 -8.97 -14.73
C LYS A 48 5.51 -9.88 -14.86
N ARG A 49 4.34 -9.28 -15.14
CA ARG A 49 3.05 -9.97 -15.20
C ARG A 49 2.75 -10.72 -13.89
N LEU A 50 3.17 -10.15 -12.76
CA LEU A 50 2.88 -10.75 -11.46
C LEU A 50 1.38 -10.76 -11.20
N ALA A 51 0.84 -11.91 -10.80
CA ALA A 51 -0.55 -12.07 -10.37
C ALA A 51 -0.65 -12.22 -8.85
N ASP A 52 -1.84 -12.46 -8.32
CA ASP A 52 -2.04 -12.60 -6.86
C ASP A 52 -1.26 -13.77 -6.23
N ASP A 53 -1.09 -14.89 -6.93
CA ASP A 53 -0.30 -16.05 -6.44
C ASP A 53 1.19 -15.70 -6.32
N ASP A 54 1.68 -14.84 -7.21
CA ASP A 54 3.07 -14.39 -7.24
C ASP A 54 3.39 -13.53 -6.00
N MET A 55 2.40 -12.80 -5.49
CA MET A 55 2.54 -11.97 -4.29
C MET A 55 2.67 -12.77 -3.01
N GLU A 56 2.10 -13.98 -2.94
CA GLU A 56 2.32 -14.90 -1.83
C GLU A 56 3.80 -15.29 -1.73
N ILE A 57 4.39 -15.67 -2.87
CA ILE A 57 5.79 -16.07 -2.95
C ILE A 57 6.69 -14.87 -2.61
N LEU A 58 6.43 -13.70 -3.18
CA LEU A 58 7.20 -12.49 -2.89
C LEU A 58 7.14 -12.13 -1.40
N ALA A 59 5.95 -12.19 -0.78
CA ALA A 59 5.79 -11.93 0.65
C ALA A 59 6.55 -12.95 1.51
N TYR A 60 6.50 -14.23 1.16
CA TYR A 60 7.32 -15.27 1.80
C TYR A 60 8.79 -14.85 1.81
N TYR A 61 9.37 -14.54 0.65
CA TYR A 61 10.80 -14.27 0.59
C TYR A 61 11.20 -12.95 1.27
N LEU A 62 10.42 -11.88 1.12
CA LEU A 62 10.70 -10.60 1.76
C LEU A 62 10.64 -10.70 3.28
N LEU A 63 9.60 -11.33 3.83
CA LEU A 63 9.41 -11.46 5.28
C LEU A 63 10.43 -12.40 5.91
N GLN A 64 10.93 -13.39 5.17
CA GLN A 64 11.89 -14.35 5.69
C GLN A 64 13.34 -13.86 5.59
N ASN A 65 13.67 -13.06 4.57
CA ASN A 65 15.06 -12.84 4.16
C ASN A 65 15.44 -11.37 3.93
N ASN A 66 14.54 -10.40 4.16
CA ASN A 66 14.84 -8.99 3.91
C ASN A 66 14.43 -8.08 5.09
N GLU A 67 15.43 -7.62 5.82
CA GLU A 67 15.29 -6.64 6.91
C GLU A 67 15.63 -5.21 6.47
N THR A 68 16.18 -5.04 5.26
CA THR A 68 16.74 -3.77 4.76
C THR A 68 15.86 -3.04 3.74
N LEU A 69 14.72 -3.64 3.34
CA LEU A 69 13.87 -3.15 2.25
C LEU A 69 13.30 -1.77 2.55
N THR A 70 13.72 -0.76 1.81
CA THR A 70 13.17 0.60 1.87
C THR A 70 12.25 0.94 0.70
N LYS A 71 12.40 0.24 -0.44
CA LYS A 71 11.61 0.49 -1.64
C LYS A 71 11.18 -0.80 -2.33
N LEU A 72 9.88 -0.94 -2.57
CA LEU A 72 9.28 -2.05 -3.30
C LEU A 72 8.55 -1.55 -4.55
N VAL A 73 9.01 -2.01 -5.73
CA VAL A 73 8.53 -1.55 -7.03
C VAL A 73 7.76 -2.66 -7.74
N LEU A 74 6.44 -2.50 -7.87
CA LEU A 74 5.51 -3.52 -8.35
C LEU A 74 4.55 -3.03 -9.44
N PHE A 75 4.84 -1.89 -10.05
CA PHE A 75 3.95 -1.30 -11.05
C PHE A 75 3.83 -2.11 -12.34
N SER A 76 2.73 -1.89 -13.07
CA SER A 76 2.45 -2.55 -14.35
C SER A 76 2.47 -4.08 -14.26
N ASN A 77 1.73 -4.61 -13.30
CA ASN A 77 1.51 -6.05 -13.11
C ASN A 77 0.01 -6.37 -13.15
N GLN A 78 -0.36 -7.59 -12.75
CA GLN A 78 -1.73 -8.07 -12.69
C GLN A 78 -2.17 -8.33 -11.23
N ILE A 79 -1.61 -7.55 -10.29
CA ILE A 79 -1.91 -7.69 -8.87
C ILE A 79 -3.34 -7.18 -8.63
N GLY A 80 -4.20 -8.04 -8.11
CA GLY A 80 -5.57 -7.76 -7.73
C GLY A 80 -5.74 -7.75 -6.21
N ASP A 81 -6.99 -7.93 -5.78
CA ASP A 81 -7.37 -7.76 -4.38
C ASP A 81 -6.70 -8.77 -3.43
N ARG A 82 -6.50 -10.02 -3.87
CA ARG A 82 -5.86 -11.04 -3.04
C ARG A 82 -4.36 -10.80 -2.92
N GLY A 83 -3.69 -10.32 -3.98
CA GLY A 83 -2.28 -9.96 -3.92
C GLY A 83 -2.01 -8.87 -2.87
N LEU A 84 -2.97 -7.96 -2.66
CA LEU A 84 -2.88 -6.92 -1.64
C LEU A 84 -3.00 -7.45 -0.21
N GLN A 85 -3.61 -8.61 0.01
CA GLN A 85 -3.58 -9.27 1.32
C GLN A 85 -2.13 -9.53 1.75
N TYR A 86 -1.31 -10.10 0.86
CA TYR A 86 0.10 -10.41 1.13
C TYR A 86 0.96 -9.14 1.28
N LEU A 87 0.64 -8.06 0.54
CA LEU A 87 1.29 -6.76 0.74
C LEU A 87 0.93 -6.12 2.09
N GLY A 88 -0.31 -6.31 2.54
CA GLY A 88 -0.72 -5.95 3.89
C GLY A 88 0.13 -6.65 4.94
N GLU A 89 0.37 -7.96 4.78
CA GLU A 89 1.26 -8.72 5.68
C GLU A 89 2.70 -8.20 5.65
N ILE A 90 3.24 -7.88 4.47
CA ILE A 90 4.57 -7.24 4.34
C ILE A 90 4.61 -5.95 5.16
N LEU A 91 3.63 -5.05 4.98
CA LEU A 91 3.62 -3.75 5.67
C LEU A 91 3.40 -3.84 7.18
N GLN A 92 2.74 -4.88 7.68
CA GLN A 92 2.54 -5.09 9.12
C GLN A 92 3.83 -5.53 9.84
N HIS A 93 4.74 -6.20 9.14
CA HIS A 93 5.94 -6.80 9.74
C HIS A 93 7.23 -6.10 9.31
N ASN A 94 7.29 -5.56 8.10
CA ASN A 94 8.45 -4.83 7.64
C ASN A 94 8.44 -3.42 8.26
N THR A 95 9.55 -3.08 8.91
CA THR A 95 9.75 -1.82 9.64
C THR A 95 10.72 -0.87 8.95
N THR A 96 11.05 -1.13 7.68
CA THR A 96 12.03 -0.33 6.92
C THR A 96 11.48 0.23 5.61
N LEU A 97 10.36 -0.29 5.11
CA LEU A 97 9.76 0.07 3.83
C LEU A 97 9.15 1.48 3.92
N THR A 98 9.70 2.39 3.11
CA THR A 98 9.27 3.79 3.01
C THR A 98 8.51 4.08 1.72
N THR A 99 8.77 3.31 0.65
CA THR A 99 8.18 3.55 -0.68
C THR A 99 7.58 2.27 -1.27
N LEU A 100 6.30 2.34 -1.64
CA LEU A 100 5.58 1.26 -2.30
C LEU A 100 4.91 1.75 -3.58
N GLU A 101 5.34 1.21 -4.72
CA GLU A 101 4.85 1.56 -6.05
C GLU A 101 3.94 0.43 -6.61
N LEU A 102 2.64 0.70 -6.72
CA LEU A 102 1.60 -0.25 -7.12
C LEU A 102 0.75 0.23 -8.30
N GLN A 103 1.17 1.29 -8.98
CA GLN A 103 0.44 1.84 -10.12
C GLN A 103 0.28 0.85 -11.28
N SER A 104 -0.78 1.01 -12.06
CA SER A 104 -1.07 0.16 -13.23
C SER A 104 -1.21 -1.33 -12.86
N ASN A 105 -2.04 -1.62 -11.85
CA ASN A 105 -2.41 -2.97 -11.43
C ASN A 105 -3.94 -3.15 -11.54
N GLN A 106 -4.49 -4.20 -10.94
CA GLN A 106 -5.92 -4.53 -10.96
C GLN A 106 -6.57 -4.38 -9.58
N ILE A 107 -6.02 -3.49 -8.74
CA ILE A 107 -6.40 -3.33 -7.33
C ILE A 107 -7.78 -2.68 -7.26
N GLY A 108 -8.72 -3.34 -6.57
CA GLY A 108 -10.05 -2.83 -6.29
C GLY A 108 -10.25 -2.47 -4.82
N ASP A 109 -11.52 -2.25 -4.47
CA ASP A 109 -11.91 -1.81 -3.12
C ASP A 109 -11.56 -2.82 -2.02
N LYS A 110 -11.63 -4.14 -2.31
CA LYS A 110 -11.34 -5.17 -1.30
C LYS A 110 -9.86 -5.28 -1.01
N GLY A 111 -9.01 -5.23 -2.04
CA GLY A 111 -7.55 -5.22 -1.86
C GLY A 111 -7.12 -4.03 -1.02
N LEU A 112 -7.74 -2.89 -1.27
CA LEU A 112 -7.44 -1.66 -0.55
C LEU A 112 -7.86 -1.69 0.93
N GLN A 113 -8.83 -2.54 1.30
CA GLN A 113 -9.15 -2.79 2.70
C GLN A 113 -7.95 -3.38 3.46
N TYR A 114 -7.32 -4.44 2.92
CA TYR A 114 -6.16 -5.07 3.56
C TYR A 114 -4.99 -4.08 3.71
N LEU A 115 -4.74 -3.29 2.67
CA LEU A 115 -3.70 -2.26 2.70
C LEU A 115 -4.00 -1.18 3.75
N ALA A 116 -5.26 -0.72 3.83
CA ALA A 116 -5.67 0.28 4.80
C ALA A 116 -5.57 -0.22 6.25
N GLU A 117 -5.87 -1.49 6.51
CA GLU A 117 -5.69 -2.11 7.83
C GLU A 117 -4.21 -2.17 8.22
N ALA A 118 -3.33 -2.50 7.27
CA ALA A 118 -1.88 -2.47 7.49
C ALA A 118 -1.35 -1.05 7.72
N LEU A 119 -1.79 -0.07 6.94
CA LEU A 119 -1.38 1.33 7.06
C LEU A 119 -1.74 1.97 8.41
N GLN A 120 -2.78 1.49 9.09
CA GLN A 120 -3.13 1.98 10.43
C GLN A 120 -2.08 1.62 11.48
N LYS A 121 -1.31 0.56 11.25
CA LYS A 121 -0.26 0.05 12.16
C LYS A 121 1.14 0.36 11.67
N ASN A 122 1.32 0.50 10.35
CA ASN A 122 2.60 0.80 9.75
C ASN A 122 3.05 2.23 10.12
N THR A 123 4.31 2.35 10.52
CA THR A 123 4.92 3.59 11.01
C THR A 123 6.14 4.00 10.19
N THR A 124 6.28 3.49 8.97
CA THR A 124 7.50 3.66 8.16
C THR A 124 7.20 4.12 6.74
N LEU A 125 6.06 3.72 6.18
CA LEU A 125 5.70 4.06 4.81
C LEU A 125 5.40 5.55 4.70
N THR A 126 6.11 6.21 3.79
CA THR A 126 5.99 7.66 3.51
C THR A 126 5.37 7.92 2.15
N THR A 127 5.59 7.01 1.18
CA THR A 127 5.12 7.14 -0.21
C THR A 127 4.37 5.91 -0.66
N LEU A 128 3.14 6.12 -1.12
CA LEU A 128 2.27 5.09 -1.68
C LEU A 128 1.71 5.53 -3.05
N GLU A 129 2.03 4.77 -4.09
CA GLU A 129 1.52 5.02 -5.45
C GLU A 129 0.49 3.97 -5.85
N LEU A 130 -0.75 4.42 -6.06
CA LEU A 130 -1.91 3.58 -6.40
C LEU A 130 -2.63 4.05 -7.67
N HIS A 131 -2.01 4.94 -8.46
CA HIS A 131 -2.64 5.48 -9.66
C HIS A 131 -2.85 4.40 -10.74
N SER A 132 -3.82 4.58 -11.62
CA SER A 132 -4.16 3.61 -12.68
C SER A 132 -4.55 2.23 -12.12
N ASN A 133 -5.48 2.20 -11.17
CA ASN A 133 -6.06 0.97 -10.60
C ASN A 133 -7.59 0.99 -10.76
N ARG A 134 -8.31 0.12 -10.05
CA ARG A 134 -9.78 -0.01 -10.07
C ARG A 134 -10.41 0.42 -8.73
N ILE A 135 -9.79 1.37 -8.03
CA ILE A 135 -10.24 1.84 -6.72
C ILE A 135 -11.49 2.70 -6.88
N GLY A 136 -12.57 2.35 -6.17
CA GLY A 136 -13.80 3.12 -6.11
C GLY A 136 -14.00 3.83 -4.77
N ASP A 137 -15.23 4.30 -4.54
CA ASP A 137 -15.62 5.01 -3.33
C ASP A 137 -15.37 4.22 -2.04
N LYS A 138 -15.57 2.89 -2.05
CA LYS A 138 -15.36 2.06 -0.86
C LYS A 138 -13.87 1.90 -0.55
N GLY A 139 -13.02 1.73 -1.56
CA GLY A 139 -11.58 1.74 -1.38
C GLY A 139 -11.11 3.07 -0.81
N ALA A 140 -11.56 4.18 -1.38
CA ALA A 140 -11.27 5.52 -0.86
C ALA A 140 -11.77 5.71 0.59
N GLN A 141 -12.91 5.11 0.97
CA GLN A 141 -13.38 5.08 2.35
C GLN A 141 -12.40 4.35 3.29
N TYR A 142 -11.89 3.19 2.89
CA TYR A 142 -10.91 2.45 3.70
C TYR A 142 -9.60 3.22 3.84
N LEU A 143 -9.09 3.80 2.76
CA LEU A 143 -7.93 4.70 2.82
C LEU A 143 -8.18 5.89 3.74
N GLY A 144 -9.35 6.55 3.62
CA GLY A 144 -9.74 7.64 4.51
C GLY A 144 -9.67 7.26 5.99
N LYS A 145 -10.13 6.06 6.36
CA LYS A 145 -10.01 5.55 7.74
C LYS A 145 -8.56 5.37 8.18
N ALA A 146 -7.70 4.88 7.29
CA ALA A 146 -6.28 4.67 7.59
C ALA A 146 -5.52 5.98 7.72
N ILE A 147 -5.62 6.87 6.72
CA ILE A 147 -4.86 8.13 6.68
C ILE A 147 -5.27 9.08 7.81
N LYS A 148 -6.52 9.03 8.29
CA LYS A 148 -7.00 9.89 9.37
C LYS A 148 -6.09 9.86 10.62
N ASN A 149 -5.50 8.71 10.94
CA ASN A 149 -4.63 8.53 12.11
C ASN A 149 -3.19 8.13 11.74
N ASN A 150 -2.90 7.83 10.47
CA ASN A 150 -1.53 7.52 10.05
C ASN A 150 -0.66 8.78 10.16
N THR A 151 0.51 8.64 10.79
CA THR A 151 1.41 9.76 11.10
C THR A 151 2.68 9.77 10.26
N THR A 152 2.83 8.86 9.29
CA THR A 152 4.07 8.71 8.50
C THR A 152 3.89 8.90 7.00
N LEU A 153 2.71 8.63 6.46
CA LEU A 153 2.42 8.76 5.03
C LEU A 153 2.34 10.24 4.65
N THR A 154 3.30 10.69 3.85
CA THR A 154 3.40 12.08 3.36
C THR A 154 2.90 12.23 1.93
N THR A 155 2.95 11.15 1.13
CA THR A 155 2.69 11.19 -0.31
C THR A 155 1.77 10.05 -0.74
N LEU A 156 0.64 10.41 -1.35
CA LEU A 156 -0.36 9.46 -1.85
C LEU A 156 -0.83 9.84 -3.25
N TYR A 157 -0.63 8.91 -4.20
CA TYR A 157 -1.13 9.04 -5.58
C TYR A 157 -2.29 8.08 -5.83
N LEU A 158 -3.45 8.62 -6.22
CA LEU A 158 -4.70 7.90 -6.48
C LEU A 158 -5.30 8.23 -7.86
N SER A 159 -4.55 8.90 -8.73
CA SER A 159 -5.02 9.31 -10.05
C SER A 159 -5.50 8.15 -10.92
N ALA A 160 -6.34 8.39 -11.91
CA ALA A 160 -6.79 7.38 -12.87
C ALA A 160 -7.40 6.13 -12.17
N ASN A 161 -8.29 6.36 -11.23
CA ASN A 161 -9.09 5.33 -10.56
C ASN A 161 -10.58 5.57 -10.83
N GLN A 162 -11.46 4.87 -10.12
CA GLN A 162 -12.91 4.97 -10.22
C GLN A 162 -13.51 5.69 -8.99
N ILE A 163 -12.71 6.57 -8.36
CA ILE A 163 -13.10 7.29 -7.15
C ILE A 163 -14.18 8.32 -7.51
N GLY A 164 -15.34 8.25 -6.88
CA GLY A 164 -16.48 9.10 -7.18
C GLY A 164 -16.72 10.17 -6.12
N ALA A 165 -17.80 10.92 -6.30
CA ALA A 165 -18.25 12.00 -5.41
C ALA A 165 -18.38 11.59 -3.93
N LYS A 166 -18.81 10.35 -3.62
CA LYS A 166 -18.99 9.93 -2.22
C LYS A 166 -17.67 9.85 -1.46
N SER A 167 -16.56 9.61 -2.16
CA SER A 167 -15.22 9.58 -1.57
C SER A 167 -14.81 10.90 -0.91
N GLU A 168 -15.33 12.03 -1.38
CA GLU A 168 -14.94 13.35 -0.87
C GLU A 168 -15.26 13.51 0.60
N ARG A 169 -16.38 12.95 1.05
CA ARG A 169 -16.77 12.95 2.46
C ARG A 169 -15.79 12.14 3.30
N TYR A 170 -15.27 11.04 2.77
CA TYR A 170 -14.36 10.17 3.49
C TYR A 170 -12.94 10.73 3.53
N LEU A 171 -12.39 11.11 2.37
CA LEU A 171 -11.06 11.69 2.26
C LEU A 171 -11.03 13.07 2.91
N GLY A 172 -12.01 13.93 2.66
CA GLY A 172 -12.11 15.26 3.28
C GLY A 172 -12.21 15.19 4.81
N ALA A 173 -13.03 14.28 5.36
CA ALA A 173 -13.11 14.11 6.82
C ALA A 173 -11.82 13.55 7.44
N ALA A 174 -11.10 12.69 6.71
CA ALA A 174 -9.80 12.19 7.15
C ALA A 174 -8.75 13.29 7.14
N LEU A 175 -8.69 14.09 6.07
CA LEU A 175 -7.72 15.17 5.89
C LEU A 175 -7.99 16.35 6.84
N LYS A 176 -9.23 16.59 7.29
CA LYS A 176 -9.47 17.54 8.39
C LYS A 176 -8.70 17.20 9.68
N LYS A 177 -8.30 15.94 9.86
CA LYS A 177 -7.62 15.42 11.06
C LYS A 177 -6.18 15.02 10.83
N ASN A 178 -5.86 14.53 9.63
CA ASN A 178 -4.51 14.16 9.27
C ASN A 178 -3.63 15.41 9.15
N THR A 179 -2.46 15.39 9.77
CA THR A 179 -1.48 16.48 9.75
C THR A 179 -0.13 16.05 9.18
N THR A 180 -0.08 14.90 8.51
CA THR A 180 1.17 14.34 7.98
C THR A 180 1.19 14.35 6.46
N LEU A 181 0.05 14.12 5.81
CA LEU A 181 -0.04 14.06 4.37
C LEU A 181 0.21 15.45 3.79
N VAL A 182 1.20 15.51 2.90
CA VAL A 182 1.68 16.73 2.23
C VAL A 182 1.26 16.74 0.76
N THR A 183 1.29 15.56 0.12
CA THR A 183 0.95 15.39 -1.29
C THR A 183 -0.18 14.38 -1.44
N LEU A 184 -1.28 14.85 -2.04
CA LEU A 184 -2.41 14.04 -2.46
C LEU A 184 -2.80 14.40 -3.89
N VAL A 185 -2.68 13.43 -4.80
CA VAL A 185 -3.00 13.60 -6.22
C VAL A 185 -4.02 12.53 -6.61
N PHE A 186 -5.18 12.95 -7.12
CA PHE A 186 -6.24 12.03 -7.55
C PHE A 186 -6.97 12.55 -8.79
N ILE A 187 -6.21 13.07 -9.75
CA ILE A 187 -6.71 13.49 -11.06
C ILE A 187 -7.27 12.32 -11.87
N TYR A 188 -8.10 12.59 -12.88
CA TYR A 188 -8.69 11.54 -13.72
C TYR A 188 -9.50 10.50 -12.92
N ASN A 189 -10.22 10.94 -11.89
CA ASN A 189 -11.21 10.14 -11.18
C ASN A 189 -12.65 10.58 -11.59
N GLN A 190 -13.67 9.95 -11.00
CA GLN A 190 -15.09 10.13 -11.33
C GLN A 190 -15.79 11.14 -10.41
N ILE A 191 -15.03 12.12 -9.91
CA ILE A 191 -15.58 13.15 -9.03
C ILE A 191 -16.19 14.24 -9.91
N LYS A 192 -17.48 14.53 -9.72
CA LYS A 192 -18.19 15.48 -10.57
C LYS A 192 -18.05 16.89 -10.04
N ALA A 193 -17.66 17.83 -10.90
CA ALA A 193 -17.60 19.26 -10.54
C ALA A 193 -18.96 19.85 -10.11
N GLN A 194 -20.06 19.24 -10.56
CA GLN A 194 -21.43 19.61 -10.17
C GLN A 194 -21.87 19.03 -8.83
N ASP A 195 -21.04 18.24 -8.15
CA ASP A 195 -21.32 17.87 -6.76
C ASP A 195 -21.27 19.15 -5.90
N PRO A 196 -22.33 19.49 -5.15
CA PRO A 196 -22.33 20.63 -4.22
C PRO A 196 -21.16 20.61 -3.23
N GLN A 197 -20.51 19.46 -3.07
CA GLN A 197 -19.41 19.25 -2.16
C GLN A 197 -18.04 19.24 -2.85
N TYR A 198 -17.90 19.48 -4.17
CA TYR A 198 -16.60 19.42 -4.87
C TYR A 198 -15.77 20.72 -4.86
N PRO A 199 -14.46 20.65 -4.57
CA PRO A 199 -13.86 19.74 -3.62
C PRO A 199 -14.22 20.17 -2.19
N SER A 200 -14.50 19.20 -1.33
CA SER A 200 -15.08 19.48 -0.01
C SER A 200 -14.23 20.44 0.80
N GLU A 201 -14.88 21.20 1.68
CA GLU A 201 -14.20 22.08 2.64
C GLU A 201 -13.08 21.34 3.41
N GLY A 202 -13.23 20.02 3.64
CA GLY A 202 -12.19 19.20 4.27
C GLY A 202 -10.94 18.99 3.43
N LEU A 203 -11.07 18.89 2.10
CA LEU A 203 -9.93 18.87 1.19
C LEU A 203 -9.23 20.23 1.14
N ARG A 204 -10.00 21.33 1.17
CA ARG A 204 -9.47 22.71 1.07
C ARG A 204 -8.92 23.28 2.38
N LYS A 205 -9.35 22.80 3.55
CA LYS A 205 -8.93 23.33 4.86
C LYS A 205 -7.78 22.58 5.52
N ASN A 206 -7.34 21.45 4.96
CA ASN A 206 -6.14 20.81 5.47
C ASN A 206 -4.94 21.76 5.25
N THR A 207 -4.20 22.06 6.31
CA THR A 207 -3.09 23.03 6.29
C THR A 207 -1.73 22.40 6.02
N THR A 208 -1.65 21.07 5.95
CA THR A 208 -0.40 20.33 5.74
C THR A 208 -0.21 19.91 4.29
N LEU A 209 -1.30 19.76 3.54
CA LEU A 209 -1.29 19.55 2.11
C LEU A 209 -0.72 20.79 1.41
N THR A 210 0.50 20.68 0.90
CA THR A 210 1.09 21.67 -0.01
C THR A 210 0.76 21.36 -1.46
N THR A 211 0.46 20.09 -1.75
CA THR A 211 0.16 19.61 -3.10
C THR A 211 -1.13 18.82 -3.06
N LEU A 212 -2.24 19.49 -3.39
CA LEU A 212 -3.54 18.86 -3.63
C LEU A 212 -3.87 19.05 -5.12
N ASN A 213 -3.90 17.95 -5.88
CA ASN A 213 -4.31 18.00 -7.28
C ASN A 213 -5.55 17.13 -7.52
N VAL A 214 -6.64 17.83 -7.87
CA VAL A 214 -7.96 17.28 -8.14
C VAL A 214 -8.42 17.56 -9.56
N ASP A 215 -7.54 18.09 -10.42
CA ASP A 215 -7.88 18.48 -11.79
C ASP A 215 -8.30 17.27 -12.64
N ASN A 216 -9.01 17.54 -13.73
CA ASN A 216 -9.46 16.52 -14.69
C ASN A 216 -10.28 15.38 -14.06
N ASN A 217 -10.92 15.64 -12.93
CA ASN A 217 -12.06 14.88 -12.45
C ASN A 217 -13.29 15.26 -13.31
N GLN A 218 -14.07 14.28 -13.76
CA GLN A 218 -15.04 14.48 -14.85
C GLN A 218 -16.06 15.62 -14.58
N MET A 219 -16.30 16.48 -15.59
CA MET A 219 -17.36 17.51 -15.58
C MET A 219 -18.78 16.93 -15.58
#